data_AF-A0A7C1AF76-F1
#
_entry.id   AF-A0A7C1AF76-F1
#
_cell.length_a   1.000
_cell.length_b   1.000
_cell.length_c   1.000
_cell.angle_alpha   90.00
_cell.angle_beta   90.00
_cell.angle_gamma   90.00
#
_symmetry.space_group_name_H-M   'P 1'
#
loop_
_entity.id
_entity.type
_entity.pdbx_description
1 polymer ?
#
loop_
_entity_poly.entity_id
_entity_poly.type
_entity_poly.pdbx_seq_one_letter_code
_entity_poly.pdbx_strand_id
1 'polypeptide(L)'
;DFTRMALDKRWVEAEDRSGKGGGAFCTPMRAAKQSRVMMTFSGTFDSLSTLAHELGHAYHQWLRRDMPYFAAGSPMTLSETASIFNEFLITDSELSKTDNPDEKLMFLDMNLQNAANLFCNLHSRFIFDNAFYAERKKGLVSRERLDELMIEAQKKAFMGTLADDGYHPLFWASKLHFFLTDVPFYNYPYTFGYLFAGGVYNRAKVEGPSFADKYIKLLSGTGRGTSEQIAMEHMGVDLTEEDFWLESVNRVMSDVEPFVKLVGDAK
;
A
#
# COMPACT_ATOMS: atom_id res chain seq x y z
N ASP A 1 17.45 -13.85 -6.40
CA ASP A 1 17.33 -14.58 -7.69
C ASP A 1 16.17 -14.13 -8.57
N PHE A 2 14.93 -14.14 -8.09
CA PHE A 2 13.76 -13.75 -8.89
C PHE A 2 13.90 -12.38 -9.57
N THR A 3 14.24 -11.34 -8.80
CA THR A 3 14.41 -9.98 -9.32
C THR A 3 15.43 -9.92 -10.46
N ARG A 4 16.59 -10.57 -10.29
CA ARG A 4 17.62 -10.65 -11.32
C ARG A 4 17.08 -11.30 -12.59
N MET A 5 16.39 -12.44 -12.45
CA MET A 5 15.76 -13.12 -13.58
C MET A 5 14.73 -12.25 -14.30
N ALA A 6 13.89 -11.51 -13.58
CA ALA A 6 12.88 -10.62 -14.16
C ALA A 6 13.54 -9.48 -14.97
N LEU A 7 14.62 -8.90 -14.45
CA LEU A 7 15.40 -7.86 -15.13
C LEU A 7 16.14 -8.41 -16.36
N ASP A 8 16.85 -9.54 -16.21
CA ASP A 8 17.60 -10.18 -17.29
C ASP A 8 16.68 -10.59 -18.45
N LYS A 9 15.45 -11.03 -18.14
CA LYS A 9 14.42 -11.36 -19.13
C LYS A 9 13.64 -10.16 -19.65
N ARG A 10 14.01 -8.93 -19.26
CA ARG A 10 13.37 -7.68 -19.68
C ARG A 10 11.86 -7.66 -19.41
N TRP A 11 11.46 -8.10 -18.20
CA TRP A 11 10.07 -7.99 -17.77
C TRP A 11 9.71 -6.57 -17.32
N VAL A 12 10.72 -5.74 -17.03
CA VAL A 12 10.57 -4.35 -16.63
C VAL A 12 10.84 -3.46 -17.85
N GLU A 13 9.85 -2.63 -18.19
CA GLU A 13 9.98 -1.53 -19.14
C GLU A 13 10.06 -0.21 -18.36
N ALA A 14 11.30 0.22 -18.11
CA ALA A 14 11.68 1.38 -17.30
C ALA A 14 12.01 2.67 -18.10
N GLU A 15 12.19 2.60 -19.42
CA GLU A 15 12.70 3.74 -20.21
C GLU A 15 11.72 4.92 -20.20
N ASP A 16 12.26 6.14 -19.99
CA ASP A 16 11.52 7.38 -20.20
C ASP A 16 11.54 7.74 -21.69
N ARG A 17 10.36 7.83 -22.31
CA ARG A 17 10.25 8.15 -23.74
C ARG A 17 8.97 8.91 -24.05
N SER A 18 9.04 9.76 -25.07
CA SER A 18 7.92 10.58 -25.55
C SER A 18 6.69 9.72 -25.84
N GLY A 19 5.55 10.11 -25.29
CA GLY A 19 4.25 9.44 -25.49
C GLY A 19 4.00 8.22 -24.59
N LYS A 20 4.92 7.85 -23.69
CA LYS A 20 4.66 6.83 -22.66
C LYS A 20 3.71 7.38 -21.60
N GLY A 21 2.73 6.58 -21.17
CA GLY A 21 1.87 6.92 -20.04
C GLY A 21 2.69 7.03 -18.74
N GLY A 22 2.29 7.92 -17.84
CA GLY A 22 2.91 8.04 -16.52
C GLY A 22 2.49 6.92 -15.55
N GLY A 23 3.14 6.88 -14.40
CA GLY A 23 2.87 5.92 -13.33
C GLY A 23 3.67 4.61 -13.47
N ALA A 24 3.29 3.64 -12.64
CA ALA A 24 3.83 2.29 -12.69
C ALA A 24 2.71 1.26 -12.48
N PHE A 25 2.89 0.06 -13.05
CA PHE A 25 2.03 -1.08 -12.77
C PHE A 25 2.70 -2.40 -13.13
N CYS A 26 2.24 -3.47 -12.51
CA CYS A 26 2.58 -4.85 -12.82
C CYS A 26 1.35 -5.59 -13.34
N THR A 27 1.47 -6.18 -14.54
CA THR A 27 0.41 -6.99 -15.13
C THR A 27 0.85 -8.44 -15.35
N PRO A 28 0.01 -9.44 -15.01
CA PRO A 28 0.34 -10.85 -15.21
C PRO A 28 0.15 -11.27 -16.67
N MET A 29 1.14 -11.95 -17.24
CA MET A 29 1.10 -12.64 -18.54
C MET A 29 0.91 -14.14 -18.31
N ARG A 30 -0.30 -14.53 -17.89
CA ARG A 30 -0.60 -15.88 -17.38
C ARG A 30 -0.24 -17.01 -18.35
N ALA A 31 -0.56 -16.86 -19.63
CA ALA A 31 -0.24 -17.88 -20.65
C ALA A 31 1.26 -18.16 -20.75
N ALA A 32 2.10 -17.11 -20.58
CA ALA A 32 3.55 -17.23 -20.59
C ALA A 32 4.14 -17.55 -19.20
N LYS A 33 3.32 -17.53 -18.13
CA LYS A 33 3.75 -17.62 -16.72
C LYS A 33 4.77 -16.54 -16.34
N GLN A 34 4.53 -15.31 -16.78
CA GLN A 34 5.41 -14.14 -16.56
C GLN A 34 4.61 -12.95 -16.03
N SER A 35 5.32 -11.88 -15.70
CA SER A 35 4.73 -10.55 -15.45
C SER A 35 5.35 -9.51 -16.38
N ARG A 36 4.69 -8.37 -16.53
CA ARG A 36 5.26 -7.16 -17.14
C ARG A 36 5.11 -6.01 -16.16
N VAL A 37 6.22 -5.36 -15.87
CA VAL A 37 6.27 -4.13 -15.10
C VAL A 37 6.47 -2.99 -16.08
N MET A 38 5.61 -1.99 -16.02
CA MET A 38 5.77 -0.73 -16.74
C MET A 38 6.02 0.35 -15.69
N MET A 39 7.03 1.18 -15.90
CA MET A 39 7.30 2.35 -15.06
C MET A 39 8.22 3.33 -15.79
N THR A 40 8.38 4.53 -15.27
CA THR A 40 9.47 5.44 -15.68
C THR A 40 10.51 5.51 -14.57
N PHE A 41 11.75 5.10 -14.87
CA PHE A 41 12.83 5.09 -13.88
C PHE A 41 13.72 6.33 -14.04
N SER A 42 13.63 7.24 -13.07
CA SER A 42 14.35 8.52 -13.06
C SER A 42 15.68 8.48 -12.30
N GLY A 43 16.03 7.33 -11.70
CA GLY A 43 17.23 7.20 -10.87
C GLY A 43 17.10 7.80 -9.47
N THR A 44 15.88 8.19 -9.05
CA THR A 44 15.59 8.63 -7.69
C THR A 44 15.23 7.45 -6.80
N PHE A 45 15.30 7.65 -5.48
CA PHE A 45 14.84 6.64 -4.53
C PHE A 45 13.35 6.29 -4.74
N ASP A 46 12.49 7.27 -5.01
CA ASP A 46 11.08 7.01 -5.33
C ASP A 46 10.91 6.05 -6.50
N SER A 47 11.73 6.20 -7.56
CA SER A 47 11.72 5.27 -8.69
C SER A 47 12.26 3.89 -8.30
N LEU A 48 13.24 3.80 -7.38
CA LEU A 48 13.71 2.51 -6.86
C LEU A 48 12.64 1.81 -6.01
N SER A 49 11.97 2.55 -5.13
CA SER A 49 10.87 2.05 -4.30
C SER A 49 9.71 1.56 -5.18
N THR A 50 9.36 2.34 -6.20
CA THR A 50 8.35 1.96 -7.21
C THR A 50 8.73 0.68 -7.96
N LEU A 51 9.98 0.55 -8.40
CA LEU A 51 10.45 -0.67 -9.04
C LEU A 51 10.31 -1.89 -8.10
N ALA A 52 10.64 -1.72 -6.82
CA ALA A 52 10.56 -2.77 -5.83
C ALA A 52 9.12 -3.17 -5.50
N HIS A 53 8.22 -2.20 -5.43
CA HIS A 53 6.78 -2.39 -5.31
C HIS A 53 6.27 -3.29 -6.44
N GLU A 54 6.54 -2.92 -7.69
CA GLU A 54 6.06 -3.66 -8.86
C GLU A 54 6.70 -5.04 -9.00
N LEU A 55 7.98 -5.18 -8.62
CA LEU A 55 8.63 -6.48 -8.55
C LEU A 55 8.05 -7.36 -7.42
N GLY A 56 7.52 -6.76 -6.36
CA GLY A 56 6.77 -7.47 -5.31
C GLY A 56 5.51 -8.10 -5.89
N HIS A 57 4.72 -7.34 -6.64
CA HIS A 57 3.60 -7.91 -7.40
C HIS A 57 4.05 -8.99 -8.38
N ALA A 58 5.12 -8.75 -9.15
CA ALA A 58 5.64 -9.73 -10.09
C ALA A 58 6.03 -11.05 -9.40
N TYR A 59 6.66 -10.97 -8.21
CA TYR A 59 7.04 -12.12 -7.41
C TYR A 59 5.82 -12.84 -6.84
N HIS A 60 4.85 -12.09 -6.33
CA HIS A 60 3.59 -12.63 -5.82
C HIS A 60 2.86 -13.46 -6.88
N GLN A 61 2.81 -12.94 -8.12
CA GLN A 61 2.25 -13.68 -9.25
C GLN A 61 3.13 -14.86 -9.68
N TRP A 62 4.45 -14.73 -9.61
CA TRP A 62 5.38 -15.82 -9.94
C TRP A 62 5.17 -17.04 -9.04
N LEU A 63 4.91 -16.84 -7.75
CA LEU A 63 4.63 -17.93 -6.81
C LEU A 63 3.33 -18.68 -7.13
N ARG A 64 2.36 -18.01 -7.75
CA ARG A 64 1.05 -18.59 -8.14
C ARG A 64 0.92 -18.90 -9.63
N ARG A 65 2.00 -18.82 -10.42
CA ARG A 65 1.96 -18.94 -11.90
C ARG A 65 1.43 -20.27 -12.42
N ASP A 66 1.52 -21.33 -11.61
CA ASP A 66 1.11 -22.69 -11.95
C ASP A 66 -0.33 -23.01 -11.46
N MET A 67 -1.00 -22.05 -10.81
CA MET A 67 -2.38 -22.23 -10.35
C MET A 67 -3.39 -22.18 -11.50
N PRO A 68 -4.51 -22.92 -11.39
CA PRO A 68 -5.64 -22.78 -12.32
C PRO A 68 -6.12 -21.33 -12.40
N TYR A 69 -6.55 -20.89 -13.59
CA TYR A 69 -6.91 -19.50 -13.87
C TYR A 69 -7.85 -18.88 -12.82
N PHE A 70 -8.94 -19.58 -12.50
CA PHE A 70 -9.93 -19.12 -11.53
C PHE A 70 -9.49 -19.20 -10.06
N ALA A 71 -8.45 -19.99 -9.76
CA ALA A 71 -7.89 -20.11 -8.41
C ALA A 71 -6.74 -19.12 -8.16
N ALA A 72 -6.28 -18.41 -9.21
CA ALA A 72 -5.11 -17.56 -9.15
C ALA A 72 -5.44 -16.07 -9.00
N GLY A 73 -6.71 -15.73 -8.79
CA GLY A 73 -7.15 -14.39 -8.44
C GLY A 73 -6.74 -14.04 -7.02
N SER A 74 -6.25 -12.81 -6.81
CA SER A 74 -5.87 -12.30 -5.50
C SER A 74 -6.88 -11.23 -5.07
N PRO A 75 -7.42 -11.29 -3.83
CA PRO A 75 -8.21 -10.18 -3.30
C PRO A 75 -7.31 -8.96 -3.13
N MET A 76 -7.84 -7.76 -3.39
CA MET A 76 -7.06 -6.52 -3.32
C MET A 76 -6.35 -6.36 -1.96
N THR A 77 -6.98 -6.81 -0.87
CA THR A 77 -6.43 -6.74 0.50
C THR A 77 -5.11 -7.49 0.67
N LEU A 78 -4.89 -8.58 -0.07
CA LEU A 78 -3.65 -9.37 0.00
C LEU A 78 -2.72 -9.15 -1.20
N SER A 79 -3.20 -8.46 -2.25
CA SER A 79 -2.39 -8.17 -3.44
C SER A 79 -1.22 -7.24 -3.14
N GLU A 80 -1.39 -6.34 -2.16
CA GLU A 80 -0.37 -5.37 -1.75
C GLU A 80 0.66 -5.92 -0.76
N THR A 81 0.51 -7.18 -0.31
CA THR A 81 1.41 -7.74 0.71
C THR A 81 2.86 -7.77 0.24
N ALA A 82 3.11 -8.24 -0.98
CA ALA A 82 4.47 -8.40 -1.48
C ALA A 82 5.11 -7.09 -1.94
N SER A 83 4.31 -6.20 -2.53
CA SER A 83 4.75 -4.90 -3.01
C SER A 83 5.17 -3.99 -1.86
N ILE A 84 4.30 -3.81 -0.85
CA ILE A 84 4.59 -2.96 0.31
C ILE A 84 5.67 -3.59 1.20
N PHE A 85 5.74 -4.92 1.33
CA PHE A 85 6.84 -5.57 2.04
C PHE A 85 8.20 -5.22 1.43
N ASN A 86 8.29 -5.19 0.09
CA ASN A 86 9.52 -4.80 -0.59
C ASN A 86 9.87 -3.32 -0.37
N GLU A 87 8.88 -2.42 -0.34
CA GLU A 87 9.11 -1.02 0.02
C GLU A 87 9.71 -0.91 1.42
N PHE A 88 9.12 -1.56 2.42
CA PHE A 88 9.66 -1.56 3.79
C PHE A 88 11.07 -2.11 3.85
N LEU A 89 11.35 -3.20 3.13
CA LEU A 89 12.68 -3.80 3.09
C LEU A 89 13.73 -2.85 2.51
N ILE A 90 13.41 -2.17 1.40
CA ILE A 90 14.35 -1.23 0.77
C ILE A 90 14.52 0.02 1.61
N THR A 91 13.43 0.60 2.11
CA THR A 91 13.51 1.80 2.95
C THR A 91 14.31 1.54 4.23
N ASP A 92 14.07 0.43 4.95
CA ASP A 92 14.87 0.06 6.13
C ASP A 92 16.35 -0.16 5.75
N SER A 93 16.60 -0.83 4.62
CA SER A 93 17.96 -1.08 4.13
C SER A 93 18.70 0.24 3.88
N GLU A 94 18.12 1.17 3.15
CA GLU A 94 18.78 2.43 2.81
C GLU A 94 18.89 3.36 4.04
N LEU A 95 17.85 3.44 4.87
CA LEU A 95 17.89 4.21 6.12
C LEU A 95 18.99 3.72 7.07
N SER A 96 19.25 2.40 7.11
CA SER A 96 20.30 1.81 7.95
C SER A 96 21.73 2.03 7.47
N LYS A 97 21.91 2.36 6.18
CA LYS A 97 23.23 2.53 5.55
C LYS A 97 23.66 3.99 5.45
N THR A 98 22.70 4.92 5.42
CA THR A 98 23.02 6.33 5.31
C THR A 98 23.36 6.92 6.68
N ASP A 99 24.38 7.78 6.72
CA ASP A 99 24.67 8.67 7.85
C ASP A 99 24.36 10.14 7.52
N ASN A 100 23.90 10.41 6.30
CA ASN A 100 23.55 11.74 5.84
C ASN A 100 22.21 12.17 6.48
N PRO A 101 22.18 13.27 7.27
CA PRO A 101 20.96 13.73 7.92
C PRO A 101 19.86 14.13 6.92
N ASP A 102 20.23 14.65 5.75
CA ASP A 102 19.26 15.06 4.72
C ASP A 102 18.58 13.84 4.08
N GLU A 103 19.35 12.77 3.83
CA GLU A 103 18.79 11.51 3.33
C GLU A 103 17.91 10.83 4.37
N LYS A 104 18.33 10.82 5.65
CA LYS A 104 17.50 10.32 6.76
C LYS A 104 16.18 11.09 6.84
N LEU A 105 16.24 12.42 6.78
CA LEU A 105 15.07 13.27 6.82
C LEU A 105 14.13 12.97 5.64
N MET A 106 14.66 12.81 4.43
CA MET A 106 13.89 12.45 3.24
C MET A 106 13.15 11.11 3.41
N PHE A 107 13.81 10.06 3.93
CA PHE A 107 13.17 8.76 4.14
C PHE A 107 12.07 8.81 5.21
N LEU A 108 12.33 9.48 6.33
CA LEU A 108 11.35 9.65 7.40
C LEU A 108 10.14 10.46 6.91
N ASP A 109 10.37 11.53 6.17
CA ASP A 109 9.31 12.34 5.55
C ASP A 109 8.43 11.49 4.64
N MET A 110 9.05 10.71 3.75
CA MET A 110 8.32 9.83 2.83
C MET A 110 7.45 8.80 3.57
N ASN A 111 7.96 8.18 4.62
CA ASN A 111 7.19 7.24 5.45
C ASN A 111 6.00 7.91 6.14
N LEU A 112 6.23 9.08 6.75
CA LEU A 112 5.20 9.84 7.47
C LEU A 112 4.12 10.38 6.52
N GLN A 113 4.50 10.88 5.34
CA GLN A 113 3.56 11.29 4.30
C GLN A 113 2.69 10.12 3.82
N ASN A 114 3.27 8.93 3.63
CA ASN A 114 2.53 7.75 3.22
C ASN A 114 1.52 7.34 4.31
N ALA A 115 1.93 7.33 5.58
CA ALA A 115 1.02 7.05 6.70
C ALA A 115 -0.09 8.10 6.82
N ALA A 116 0.19 9.39 6.65
CA ALA A 116 -0.85 10.44 6.63
C ALA A 116 -1.85 10.22 5.48
N ASN A 117 -1.36 9.82 4.30
CA ASN A 117 -2.24 9.46 3.19
C ASN A 117 -3.14 8.25 3.54
N LEU A 118 -2.58 7.19 4.12
CA LEU A 118 -3.32 5.96 4.45
C LEU A 118 -4.30 6.12 5.62
N PHE A 119 -3.88 6.75 6.71
CA PHE A 119 -4.63 6.85 7.97
C PHE A 119 -5.52 8.09 8.06
N CYS A 120 -5.22 9.15 7.31
CA CYS A 120 -6.08 10.34 7.27
C CYS A 120 -6.81 10.44 5.94
N ASN A 121 -6.10 10.48 4.80
CA ASN A 121 -6.76 10.72 3.52
C ASN A 121 -7.67 9.55 3.12
N LEU A 122 -7.17 8.32 3.06
CA LEU A 122 -7.95 7.15 2.69
C LEU A 122 -9.01 6.80 3.74
N HIS A 123 -8.73 7.05 5.02
CA HIS A 123 -9.73 6.93 6.07
C HIS A 123 -10.91 7.89 5.88
N SER A 124 -10.66 9.14 5.44
CA SER A 124 -11.74 10.07 5.11
C SER A 124 -12.62 9.54 3.97
N ARG A 125 -12.01 8.92 2.94
CA ARG A 125 -12.76 8.29 1.84
C ARG A 125 -13.61 7.12 2.32
N PHE A 126 -13.07 6.29 3.22
CA PHE A 126 -13.82 5.18 3.83
C PHE A 126 -15.01 5.67 4.66
N ILE A 127 -14.83 6.73 5.46
CA ILE A 127 -15.93 7.35 6.23
C ILE A 127 -16.99 7.90 5.27
N PHE A 128 -16.57 8.59 4.21
CA PHE A 128 -17.47 9.12 3.19
C PHE A 128 -18.27 8.01 2.50
N ASP A 129 -17.63 6.94 2.03
CA ASP A 129 -18.31 5.81 1.38
C ASP A 129 -19.38 5.21 2.31
N ASN A 130 -19.04 4.97 3.58
CA ASN A 130 -20.00 4.47 4.57
C ASN A 130 -21.21 5.40 4.72
N ALA A 131 -20.98 6.70 4.85
CA ALA A 131 -22.04 7.69 5.02
C ALA A 131 -22.91 7.81 3.75
N PHE A 132 -22.28 7.85 2.58
CA PHE A 132 -22.95 7.87 1.29
C PHE A 132 -23.86 6.64 1.11
N TYR A 133 -23.34 5.42 1.33
CA TYR A 133 -24.15 4.21 1.18
C TYR A 133 -25.28 4.13 2.22
N ALA A 134 -25.08 4.67 3.43
CA ALA A 134 -26.14 4.77 4.43
C ALA A 134 -27.26 5.73 4.00
N GLU A 135 -26.94 6.90 3.43
CA GLU A 135 -27.93 7.86 2.92
C GLU A 135 -28.59 7.36 1.63
N ARG A 136 -27.82 6.74 0.73
CA ARG A 136 -28.32 6.25 -0.56
C ARG A 136 -29.40 5.18 -0.40
N LYS A 137 -29.38 4.41 0.69
CA LYS A 137 -30.46 3.47 1.06
C LYS A 137 -31.81 4.15 1.29
N LYS A 138 -31.82 5.45 1.60
CA LYS A 138 -33.03 6.24 1.89
C LYS A 138 -33.57 7.00 0.67
N GLY A 139 -32.79 7.12 -0.39
CA GLY A 139 -33.20 7.85 -1.60
C GLY A 139 -32.03 8.40 -2.41
N LEU A 140 -32.33 9.35 -3.30
CA LEU A 140 -31.31 10.12 -4.01
C LEU A 140 -30.58 11.04 -3.02
N VAL A 141 -29.25 11.11 -3.15
CA VAL A 141 -28.40 12.01 -2.35
C VAL A 141 -28.07 13.21 -3.24
N SER A 142 -28.44 14.42 -2.81
CA SER A 142 -28.16 15.64 -3.58
C SER A 142 -26.67 15.99 -3.53
N ARG A 143 -26.24 16.85 -4.46
CA ARG A 143 -24.86 17.36 -4.47
C ARG A 143 -24.50 18.04 -3.15
N GLU A 144 -25.39 18.88 -2.62
CA GLU A 144 -25.16 19.64 -1.39
C GLU A 144 -24.93 18.68 -0.22
N ARG A 145 -25.69 17.58 -0.17
CA ARG A 145 -25.49 16.55 0.85
C ARG A 145 -24.18 15.80 0.67
N LEU A 146 -23.76 15.50 -0.56
CA LEU A 146 -22.45 14.87 -0.82
C LEU A 146 -21.29 15.78 -0.36
N ASP A 147 -21.39 17.08 -0.61
CA ASP A 147 -20.42 18.08 -0.18
C ASP A 147 -20.30 18.10 1.36
N GLU A 148 -21.44 18.11 2.07
CA GLU A 148 -21.48 18.03 3.54
C GLU A 148 -20.84 16.75 4.07
N LEU A 149 -21.25 15.58 3.55
CA LEU A 149 -20.71 14.28 3.96
C LEU A 149 -19.20 14.22 3.78
N MET A 150 -18.67 14.80 2.71
CA MET A 150 -17.24 14.81 2.42
C MET A 150 -16.47 15.73 3.38
N ILE A 151 -17.02 16.89 3.74
CA ILE A 151 -16.41 17.76 4.76
C ILE A 151 -16.43 17.08 6.13
N GLU A 152 -17.56 16.48 6.53
CA GLU A 152 -17.69 15.73 7.79
C GLU A 152 -16.66 14.59 7.87
N ALA A 153 -16.49 13.84 6.77
CA ALA A 153 -15.53 12.75 6.69
C ALA A 153 -14.08 13.22 6.81
N GLN A 154 -13.70 14.32 6.13
CA GLN A 154 -12.36 14.91 6.26
C GLN A 154 -12.11 15.42 7.69
N LYS A 155 -13.05 16.17 8.28
CA LYS A 155 -12.92 16.67 9.66
C LYS A 155 -12.71 15.54 10.66
N LYS A 156 -13.46 14.44 10.51
CA LYS A 156 -13.32 13.27 11.37
C LYS A 156 -11.97 12.58 11.18
N ALA A 157 -11.57 12.31 9.94
CA ALA A 157 -10.35 11.56 9.66
C ALA A 157 -9.06 12.34 9.98
N PHE A 158 -9.07 13.65 9.77
CA PHE A 158 -7.96 14.53 10.11
C PHE A 158 -8.07 15.11 11.53
N MET A 159 -9.04 14.67 12.33
CA MET A 159 -9.23 15.11 13.72
C MET A 159 -9.26 16.64 13.90
N GLY A 160 -9.82 17.37 12.93
CA GLY A 160 -9.86 18.84 12.97
C GLY A 160 -8.51 19.54 12.78
N THR A 161 -7.45 18.84 12.37
CA THR A 161 -6.09 19.42 12.27
C THR A 161 -5.85 20.28 11.04
N LEU A 162 -6.67 20.15 9.99
CA LEU A 162 -6.56 20.99 8.80
C LEU A 162 -7.06 22.41 9.10
N ALA A 163 -6.44 23.40 8.45
CA ALA A 163 -6.91 24.77 8.46
C ALA A 163 -8.36 24.88 7.98
N ASP A 164 -9.05 25.97 8.34
CA ASP A 164 -10.47 26.17 8.02
C ASP A 164 -10.75 26.09 6.50
N ASP A 165 -9.80 26.55 5.67
CA ASP A 165 -9.84 26.49 4.20
C ASP A 165 -9.19 25.22 3.61
N GLY A 166 -8.70 24.31 4.47
CA GLY A 166 -8.06 23.06 4.07
C GLY A 166 -9.05 21.93 3.73
N TYR A 167 -10.33 22.07 4.08
CA TYR A 167 -11.36 21.06 3.78
C TYR A 167 -12.00 21.29 2.41
N HIS A 168 -12.06 20.24 1.59
CA HIS A 168 -12.52 20.36 0.21
C HIS A 168 -13.88 19.68 -0.02
N PRO A 169 -14.98 20.43 -0.28
CA PRO A 169 -16.32 19.84 -0.39
C PRO A 169 -16.45 18.92 -1.61
N LEU A 170 -15.89 19.31 -2.75
CA LEU A 170 -15.95 18.51 -3.99
C LEU A 170 -14.87 17.40 -4.06
N PHE A 171 -14.24 17.03 -2.94
CA PHE A 171 -13.20 15.99 -2.97
C PHE A 171 -13.77 14.65 -3.46
N TRP A 172 -15.05 14.36 -3.16
CA TRP A 172 -15.77 13.19 -3.66
C TRP A 172 -15.91 13.16 -5.20
N ALA A 173 -15.88 14.32 -5.85
CA ALA A 173 -15.94 14.43 -7.30
C ALA A 173 -14.55 14.39 -7.97
N SER A 174 -13.47 14.44 -7.18
CA SER A 174 -12.10 14.58 -7.68
C SER A 174 -11.41 13.25 -8.02
N LYS A 175 -11.99 12.12 -7.60
CA LYS A 175 -11.37 10.80 -7.76
C LYS A 175 -12.29 9.82 -8.50
N LEU A 176 -11.74 9.14 -9.50
CA LEU A 176 -12.47 8.17 -10.33
C LEU A 176 -13.14 7.05 -9.53
N HIS A 177 -12.52 6.58 -8.44
CA HIS A 177 -13.02 5.43 -7.69
C HIS A 177 -14.40 5.64 -7.05
N PHE A 178 -14.78 6.89 -6.73
CA PHE A 178 -16.13 7.16 -6.21
C PHE A 178 -17.23 6.90 -7.25
N PHE A 179 -16.86 6.80 -8.53
CA PHE A 179 -17.76 6.53 -9.65
C PHE A 179 -17.73 5.06 -10.10
N LEU A 180 -16.87 4.23 -9.52
CA LEU A 180 -16.81 2.79 -9.81
C LEU A 180 -17.92 2.06 -9.05
N THR A 181 -18.90 1.54 -9.78
CA THR A 181 -20.09 0.89 -9.20
C THR A 181 -19.87 -0.59 -8.89
N ASP A 182 -18.82 -1.18 -9.43
CA ASP A 182 -18.44 -2.59 -9.29
C ASP A 182 -17.43 -2.83 -8.15
N VAL A 183 -16.76 -1.77 -7.67
CA VAL A 183 -15.72 -1.86 -6.63
C VAL A 183 -15.95 -0.81 -5.52
N PRO A 184 -17.00 -0.95 -4.70
CA PRO A 184 -17.23 -0.07 -3.56
C PRO A 184 -16.05 -0.17 -2.56
N PHE A 185 -15.77 0.89 -1.82
CA PHE A 185 -14.67 0.95 -0.85
C PHE A 185 -13.29 0.64 -1.47
N TYR A 186 -13.08 1.02 -2.74
CA TYR A 186 -11.85 0.77 -3.51
C TYR A 186 -10.55 1.09 -2.75
N ASN A 187 -10.56 2.10 -1.87
CA ASN A 187 -9.37 2.54 -1.15
C ASN A 187 -9.04 1.70 0.10
N TYR A 188 -10.02 1.05 0.73
CA TYR A 188 -9.82 0.28 1.96
C TYR A 188 -8.74 -0.82 1.84
N PRO A 189 -8.67 -1.59 0.73
CA PRO A 189 -7.63 -2.59 0.53
C PRO A 189 -6.20 -2.08 0.64
N TYR A 190 -5.93 -0.81 0.31
CA TYR A 190 -4.58 -0.24 0.42
C TYR A 190 -4.19 -0.05 1.89
N THR A 191 -5.08 0.50 2.73
CA THR A 191 -4.84 0.64 4.17
C THR A 191 -4.70 -0.73 4.84
N PHE A 192 -5.56 -1.69 4.48
CA PHE A 192 -5.42 -3.07 4.95
C PHE A 192 -4.08 -3.67 4.53
N GLY A 193 -3.76 -3.57 3.23
CA GLY A 193 -2.55 -4.14 2.64
C GLY A 193 -1.29 -3.57 3.28
N TYR A 194 -1.28 -2.26 3.54
CA TYR A 194 -0.18 -1.59 4.23
C TYR A 194 0.03 -2.11 5.65
N LEU A 195 -1.03 -2.14 6.45
CA LEU A 195 -0.92 -2.63 7.82
C LEU A 195 -0.58 -4.13 7.87
N PHE A 196 -1.16 -4.92 6.97
CA PHE A 196 -0.89 -6.36 6.90
C PHE A 196 0.56 -6.63 6.47
N ALA A 197 1.05 -5.96 5.41
CA ALA A 197 2.43 -6.06 4.97
C ALA A 197 3.42 -5.61 6.06
N GLY A 198 3.07 -4.57 6.82
CA GLY A 198 3.86 -4.10 7.96
C GLY A 198 4.00 -5.17 9.04
N GLY A 199 2.90 -5.86 9.37
CA GLY A 199 2.92 -6.95 10.35
C GLY A 199 3.73 -8.15 9.85
N VAL A 200 3.54 -8.54 8.59
CA VAL A 200 4.33 -9.59 7.92
C VAL A 200 5.83 -9.24 7.95
N TYR A 201 6.18 -7.99 7.69
CA TYR A 201 7.56 -7.51 7.70
C TYR A 201 8.16 -7.48 9.11
N ASN A 202 7.41 -7.02 10.11
CA ASN A 202 7.83 -7.07 11.52
C ASN A 202 8.09 -8.51 11.98
N ARG A 203 7.22 -9.46 11.62
CA ARG A 203 7.44 -10.90 11.86
C ARG A 203 8.71 -11.40 11.19
N ALA A 204 8.96 -11.00 9.95
CA ALA A 204 10.19 -11.35 9.23
C ALA A 204 11.45 -10.85 9.96
N LYS A 205 11.42 -9.65 10.54
CA LYS A 205 12.54 -9.09 11.32
C LYS A 205 12.78 -9.86 12.62
N VAL A 206 11.72 -10.26 13.32
CA VAL A 206 11.81 -11.01 14.59
C VAL A 206 12.27 -12.46 14.36
N GLU A 207 11.69 -13.13 13.37
CA GLU A 207 11.98 -14.55 13.09
C GLU A 207 13.24 -14.75 12.23
N GLY A 208 13.73 -13.70 11.58
CA GLY A 208 14.93 -13.73 10.76
C GLY A 208 14.82 -14.65 9.53
N PRO A 209 15.93 -15.24 9.06
CA PRO A 209 15.98 -16.00 7.81
C PRO A 209 14.99 -17.17 7.71
N SER A 210 14.56 -17.75 8.84
CA SER A 210 13.57 -18.84 8.84
C SER A 210 12.16 -18.40 8.40
N PHE A 211 11.88 -17.10 8.37
CA PHE A 211 10.58 -16.59 7.91
C PHE A 211 10.40 -16.71 6.39
N ALA A 212 11.47 -16.85 5.61
CA ALA A 212 11.40 -16.87 4.14
C ALA A 212 10.42 -17.94 3.61
N ASP A 213 10.44 -19.14 4.18
CA ASP A 213 9.53 -20.23 3.78
C ASP A 213 8.06 -19.92 4.17
N LYS A 214 7.85 -19.30 5.33
CA LYS A 214 6.51 -18.87 5.77
C LYS A 214 5.97 -17.77 4.87
N TYR A 215 6.80 -16.80 4.50
CA TYR A 215 6.46 -15.74 3.56
C TYR A 215 6.08 -16.29 2.18
N ILE A 216 6.86 -17.22 1.64
CA ILE A 216 6.54 -17.88 0.36
C ILE A 216 5.19 -18.61 0.44
N LYS A 217 4.93 -19.34 1.53
CA LYS A 217 3.64 -20.02 1.74
C LYS A 217 2.48 -19.04 1.86
N LEU A 218 2.64 -17.97 2.64
CA LEU A 218 1.67 -16.88 2.79
C LEU A 218 1.27 -16.29 1.44
N LEU A 219 2.26 -15.89 0.65
CA LEU A 219 2.09 -15.33 -0.69
C LEU A 219 1.46 -16.33 -1.67
N SER A 220 1.85 -17.61 -1.58
CA SER A 220 1.30 -18.67 -2.42
C SER A 220 -0.13 -19.04 -2.02
N GLY A 221 -0.50 -18.88 -0.76
CA GLY A 221 -1.84 -19.16 -0.23
C GLY A 221 -2.87 -18.09 -0.59
N THR A 222 -2.43 -16.89 -0.98
CA THR A 222 -3.33 -15.80 -1.38
C THR A 222 -4.33 -16.24 -2.46
N GLY A 223 -5.62 -16.02 -2.22
CA GLY A 223 -6.71 -16.43 -3.12
C GLY A 223 -7.30 -17.82 -2.84
N ARG A 224 -6.74 -18.57 -1.88
CA ARG A 224 -7.22 -19.91 -1.48
C ARG A 224 -8.01 -19.94 -0.16
N GLY A 225 -8.12 -18.81 0.51
CA GLY A 225 -8.82 -18.63 1.78
C GLY A 225 -9.00 -17.15 2.09
N THR A 226 -9.64 -16.85 3.21
CA THR A 226 -9.76 -15.47 3.71
C THR A 226 -8.42 -14.96 4.23
N SER A 227 -8.30 -13.64 4.40
CA SER A 227 -7.10 -13.02 5.01
C SER A 227 -6.75 -13.64 6.36
N GLU A 228 -7.77 -13.88 7.19
CA GLU A 228 -7.66 -14.44 8.54
C GLU A 228 -7.13 -15.88 8.49
N GLN A 229 -7.69 -16.71 7.59
CA GLN A 229 -7.26 -18.09 7.41
C GLN A 229 -5.80 -18.16 6.96
N ILE A 230 -5.42 -17.36 5.98
CA ILE A 230 -4.06 -17.33 5.42
C ILE A 230 -3.04 -16.83 6.46
N ALA A 231 -3.38 -15.82 7.25
CA ALA A 231 -2.53 -15.31 8.32
C ALA A 231 -2.36 -16.33 9.46
N MET A 232 -3.46 -16.95 9.89
CA MET A 232 -3.44 -17.97 10.94
C MET A 232 -2.62 -19.18 10.51
N GLU A 233 -2.83 -19.70 9.29
CA GLU A 233 -2.15 -20.91 8.80
C GLU A 233 -0.62 -20.73 8.67
N HIS A 234 -0.17 -19.55 8.22
CA HIS A 234 1.23 -19.37 7.84
C HIS A 234 2.05 -18.52 8.81
N MET A 235 1.40 -17.72 9.66
CA MET A 235 2.06 -16.89 10.67
C MET A 235 1.61 -17.20 12.10
N GLY A 236 0.49 -17.92 12.28
CA GLY A 236 -0.10 -18.15 13.60
C GLY A 236 -0.66 -16.86 14.21
N VAL A 237 -1.12 -15.94 13.38
CA VAL A 237 -1.64 -14.63 13.77
C VAL A 237 -3.15 -14.60 13.60
N ASP A 238 -3.84 -14.13 14.64
CA ASP A 238 -5.26 -13.79 14.54
C ASP A 238 -5.43 -12.33 14.09
N LEU A 239 -6.05 -12.13 12.94
CA LEU A 239 -6.29 -10.80 12.37
C LEU A 239 -7.50 -10.09 12.99
N THR A 240 -8.28 -10.76 13.85
CA THR A 240 -9.36 -10.07 14.59
C THR A 240 -8.84 -9.32 15.81
N GLU A 241 -7.60 -9.58 16.23
CA GLU A 241 -6.96 -8.91 17.35
C GLU A 241 -6.24 -7.62 16.89
N GLU A 242 -6.38 -6.55 17.68
CA GLU A 242 -5.85 -5.22 17.34
C GLU A 242 -4.32 -5.17 17.35
N ASP A 243 -3.67 -5.97 18.20
CA ASP A 243 -2.23 -5.94 18.44
C ASP A 243 -1.42 -6.08 17.15
N PHE A 244 -1.81 -7.00 16.26
CA PHE A 244 -1.14 -7.20 14.98
C PHE A 244 -1.14 -5.94 14.10
N TRP A 245 -2.25 -5.21 14.10
CA TRP A 245 -2.40 -3.98 13.31
C TRP A 245 -1.66 -2.81 13.97
N LEU A 246 -1.69 -2.73 15.29
CA LEU A 246 -1.01 -1.70 16.07
C LEU A 246 0.51 -1.79 15.93
N GLU A 247 1.10 -2.98 15.76
CA GLU A 247 2.53 -3.12 15.47
C GLU A 247 2.96 -2.35 14.21
N SER A 248 2.13 -2.37 13.16
CA SER A 248 2.39 -1.62 11.92
C SER A 248 2.21 -0.11 12.10
N VAL A 249 1.23 0.30 12.91
CA VAL A 249 1.06 1.72 13.26
C VAL A 249 2.26 2.23 14.06
N ASN A 250 2.66 1.49 15.10
CA ASN A 250 3.76 1.84 15.99
C ASN A 250 5.09 1.99 15.23
N ARG A 251 5.31 1.17 14.19
CA ARG A 251 6.47 1.29 13.29
C ARG A 251 6.58 2.70 12.70
N VAL A 252 5.52 3.21 12.09
CA VAL A 252 5.57 4.55 11.48
C VAL A 252 5.57 5.64 12.54
N MET A 253 4.87 5.44 13.66
CA MET A 253 4.90 6.39 14.77
C MET A 253 6.31 6.54 15.36
N SER A 254 7.15 5.51 15.28
CA SER A 254 8.55 5.57 15.72
C SER A 254 9.44 6.48 14.85
N ASP A 255 8.99 6.84 13.64
CA ASP A 255 9.71 7.77 12.75
C ASP A 255 9.47 9.25 13.13
N VAL A 256 8.44 9.55 13.91
CA VAL A 256 8.03 10.93 14.25
C VAL A 256 9.09 11.66 15.07
N GLU A 257 9.58 11.06 16.16
CA GLU A 257 10.58 11.71 17.02
C GLU A 257 11.91 11.96 16.29
N PRO A 258 12.49 10.98 15.55
CA PRO A 258 13.66 11.23 14.70
C PRO A 258 13.44 12.35 13.68
N PHE A 259 12.28 12.37 13.02
CA PHE A 259 11.93 13.39 12.04
C PHE A 259 11.92 14.79 12.68
N VAL A 260 11.18 14.96 13.78
CA VAL A 260 11.08 16.25 14.49
C VAL A 260 12.45 16.74 14.96
N LYS A 261 13.29 15.83 15.45
CA LYS A 261 14.65 16.16 15.87
C LYS A 261 15.49 16.68 14.70
N LEU A 262 15.53 15.96 13.58
CA LEU A 262 16.31 16.36 12.39
C LEU A 262 15.83 17.70 11.81
N VAL A 263 14.52 17.94 11.76
CA VAL A 263 13.97 19.24 11.35
C VAL A 263 14.34 20.36 12.33
N GLY A 264 14.37 20.06 13.63
CA GLY A 264 14.80 21.00 14.66
C GLY A 264 16.27 21.38 14.55
N ASP A 265 17.13 20.39 14.29
CA ASP A 265 18.58 20.57 14.14
C ASP A 265 18.95 21.31 12.82
N ALA A 266 18.07 21.31 11.83
CA ALA A 266 18.26 22.00 10.54
C ALA A 266 17.86 23.49 10.55
N LYS A 267 17.26 23.99 11.65
CA LYS A 267 16.86 25.40 11.83
C LYS A 267 17.95 26.23 12.48
#